data_AF-E3QVQ7-F1
#
_entry.id   AF-E3QVQ7-F1
#
_cell.length_a   1.000
_cell.length_b   1.000
_cell.length_c   1.000
_cell.angle_alpha   90.00
_cell.angle_beta   90.00
_cell.angle_gamma   90.00
#
_symmetry.space_group_name_H-M   'P 1'
#
loop_
_entity.id
_entity.type
_entity.pdbx_description
1 polymer ?
#
loop_
_entity_poly.entity_id
_entity_poly.type
_entity_poly.pdbx_seq_one_letter_code
_entity_poly.pdbx_strand_id
1 'polypeptide(L)'
;MLVSYLNDVIFPEATRKEISALVNTYPYNNGTAGSPFGAGTMNQACPQFKRLAAILGDVFFTLMRRAFLDMLPASMSAWSFQAAFERGTPILGTFYTSDLPRIFYSNDDAS
;
A
#
# COMPACT_ATOMS: atom_id res chain seq x y z
N MET A 1 -11.91 0.18 16.29
CA MET A 1 -10.58 -0.47 16.33
C MET A 1 -9.62 0.14 15.30
N LEU A 2 -9.89 0.09 13.99
CA LEU A 2 -8.97 0.63 12.97
C LEU A 2 -8.69 2.14 13.12
N VAL A 3 -9.73 2.98 13.25
CA VAL A 3 -9.58 4.42 13.46
C VAL A 3 -8.77 4.73 14.72
N SER A 4 -9.06 4.04 15.84
CA SER A 4 -8.29 4.21 17.08
C SER A 4 -6.83 3.81 16.89
N TYR A 5 -6.54 2.65 16.30
CA TYR A 5 -5.15 2.24 16.03
C TYR A 5 -4.39 3.26 15.17
N LEU A 6 -4.99 3.73 14.08
CA LEU A 6 -4.36 4.73 13.22
C LEU A 6 -4.16 6.06 13.93
N ASN A 7 -5.11 6.52 14.75
CA ASN A 7 -5.00 7.77 15.47
C ASN A 7 -4.01 7.67 16.64
N ASP A 8 -4.11 6.63 17.45
CA ASP A 8 -3.38 6.54 18.72
C ASP A 8 -1.91 6.12 18.52
N VAL A 9 -1.60 5.40 17.43
CA VAL A 9 -0.26 4.82 17.18
C VAL A 9 0.44 5.43 15.96
N ILE A 10 -0.26 5.57 14.84
CA ILE A 10 0.38 5.95 13.56
C ILE A 10 0.36 7.46 13.36
N PHE A 11 -0.73 8.14 13.72
CA PHE A 11 -0.97 9.57 13.50
C PHE A 11 -1.48 10.26 14.78
N PRO A 12 -0.65 10.32 15.84
CA PRO A 12 -1.05 10.86 17.15
C PRO A 12 -1.42 12.35 17.11
N GLU A 13 -0.91 13.09 16.14
CA GLU A 13 -1.20 14.52 15.98
C GLU A 13 -2.46 14.81 15.16
N ALA A 14 -2.97 13.83 14.42
CA ALA A 14 -4.18 13.99 13.63
C ALA A 14 -5.42 13.98 14.53
N THR A 15 -6.45 14.74 14.17
CA THR A 15 -7.74 14.63 14.85
C THR A 15 -8.42 13.32 14.48
N ARG A 16 -9.22 12.77 15.40
CA ARG A 16 -10.03 11.58 15.12
C ARG A 16 -10.95 11.76 13.91
N LYS A 17 -11.42 12.99 13.65
CA LYS A 17 -12.23 13.34 12.47
C LYS A 17 -11.44 13.16 11.17
N GLU A 18 -10.20 13.62 11.11
CA GLU A 18 -9.33 13.43 9.95
C GLU A 18 -9.03 11.96 9.72
N ILE A 19 -8.71 11.20 10.77
CA ILE A 19 -8.47 9.75 10.64
C ILE A 19 -9.73 9.00 10.22
N SER A 20 -10.92 9.36 10.73
CA SER A 20 -12.18 8.81 10.25
C SER A 20 -12.42 9.14 8.78
N ALA A 21 -12.15 10.38 8.35
CA ALA A 21 -12.28 10.78 6.95
C ALA A 21 -11.34 9.98 6.05
N LEU A 22 -10.07 9.80 6.46
CA LEU A 22 -9.10 8.94 5.76
C LEU A 22 -9.61 7.50 5.67
N VAL A 23 -10.01 6.88 6.79
CA VAL A 23 -10.49 5.49 6.77
C VAL A 23 -11.72 5.32 5.86
N ASN A 24 -12.58 6.33 5.77
CA ASN A 24 -13.76 6.31 4.92
C ASN A 24 -13.45 6.33 3.41
N THR A 25 -12.26 6.77 2.97
CA THR A 25 -11.86 6.67 1.56
C THR A 25 -11.46 5.26 1.14
N TYR A 26 -11.26 4.34 2.10
CA TYR A 26 -10.91 2.95 1.84
C TYR A 26 -12.13 2.08 2.18
N PRO A 27 -12.98 1.68 1.22
CA PRO A 27 -14.14 0.86 1.54
C PRO A 27 -13.71 -0.53 2.05
N TYR A 28 -14.46 -1.11 2.99
CA TYR A 28 -14.13 -2.45 3.49
C TYR A 28 -14.46 -3.54 2.45
N ASN A 29 -15.63 -3.48 1.80
CA ASN A 29 -16.10 -4.42 0.77
C ASN A 29 -15.74 -5.89 1.04
N ASN A 30 -15.97 -6.37 2.28
CA ASN A 30 -15.61 -7.72 2.73
C ASN A 30 -14.13 -8.09 2.47
N GLY A 31 -13.22 -7.13 2.61
CA GLY A 31 -11.78 -7.29 2.39
C GLY A 31 -11.35 -7.21 0.92
N THR A 32 -12.28 -7.15 -0.04
CA THR A 32 -11.94 -7.21 -1.48
C THR A 32 -11.26 -5.96 -2.02
N ALA A 33 -11.49 -4.81 -1.39
CA ALA A 33 -10.90 -3.52 -1.78
C ALA A 33 -9.52 -3.25 -1.12
N GLY A 34 -9.06 -4.12 -0.23
CA GLY A 34 -7.80 -3.95 0.49
C GLY A 34 -6.60 -4.68 -0.14
N SER A 35 -5.41 -4.45 0.41
CA SER A 35 -4.16 -5.09 0.02
C SER A 35 -3.99 -6.48 0.69
N PRO A 36 -3.55 -7.55 0.01
CA PRO A 36 -3.13 -7.61 -1.39
C PRO A 36 -4.27 -7.34 -2.37
N PHE A 37 -4.05 -6.37 -3.25
CA PHE A 37 -5.05 -5.90 -4.20
C PHE A 37 -5.36 -6.97 -5.25
N GLY A 38 -6.63 -7.04 -5.67
CA GLY A 38 -7.06 -8.01 -6.68
C GLY A 38 -7.01 -9.49 -6.24
N ALA A 39 -6.94 -9.75 -4.92
CA ALA A 39 -6.96 -11.10 -4.34
C ALA A 39 -8.35 -11.55 -3.84
N GLY A 40 -9.41 -10.78 -4.12
CA GLY A 40 -10.76 -11.07 -3.63
C GLY A 40 -10.83 -11.08 -2.11
N THR A 41 -11.54 -12.06 -1.53
CA THR A 41 -11.68 -12.25 -0.07
C THR A 41 -10.51 -13.00 0.57
N MET A 42 -9.56 -13.53 -0.24
CA MET A 42 -8.37 -14.21 0.27
C MET A 42 -7.42 -13.22 0.96
N ASN A 43 -6.48 -13.76 1.73
CA ASN A 43 -5.39 -13.03 2.40
C ASN A 43 -5.84 -12.08 3.53
N GLN A 44 -7.01 -12.33 4.13
CA GLN A 44 -7.49 -11.59 5.30
C GLN A 44 -6.94 -12.22 6.59
N ALA A 45 -5.70 -11.89 6.95
CA ALA A 45 -5.03 -12.51 8.12
C ALA A 45 -5.71 -12.23 9.47
N CYS A 46 -6.32 -11.05 9.62
CA CYS A 46 -7.14 -10.67 10.77
C CYS A 46 -8.20 -9.63 10.35
N PRO A 47 -9.21 -9.31 11.18
CA PRO A 47 -10.21 -8.30 10.83
C PRO A 47 -9.56 -6.96 10.47
N GLN A 48 -10.02 -6.33 9.38
CA GLN A 48 -9.45 -5.10 8.81
C GLN A 48 -8.00 -5.17 8.27
N PHE A 49 -7.30 -6.32 8.35
CA PHE A 49 -5.93 -6.51 7.83
C PHE A 49 -5.72 -5.88 6.46
N LYS A 50 -6.52 -6.27 5.46
CA LYS A 50 -6.33 -5.79 4.08
C LYS A 50 -6.58 -4.30 3.92
N ARG A 51 -7.52 -3.75 4.70
CA ARG A 51 -7.84 -2.32 4.69
C ARG A 51 -6.72 -1.51 5.35
N LEU A 52 -6.18 -1.99 6.47
CA LEU A 52 -5.01 -1.41 7.12
C LEU A 52 -3.79 -1.46 6.20
N ALA A 53 -3.52 -2.61 5.56
CA ALA A 53 -2.41 -2.77 4.62
C ALA A 53 -2.53 -1.81 3.41
N ALA A 54 -3.73 -1.59 2.88
CA ALA A 54 -3.97 -0.60 1.83
C ALA A 54 -3.66 0.83 2.32
N ILE A 55 -4.19 1.23 3.47
CA ILE A 55 -3.96 2.57 4.05
C ILE A 55 -2.47 2.82 4.29
N LEU A 56 -1.76 1.89 4.93
CA LEU A 56 -0.35 2.06 5.24
C LEU A 56 0.52 2.06 3.97
N GLY A 57 0.24 1.16 3.02
CA GLY A 57 0.98 1.12 1.75
C GLY A 57 0.83 2.41 0.95
N ASP A 58 -0.38 2.98 0.91
CA ASP A 58 -0.65 4.21 0.19
C ASP A 58 -0.06 5.45 0.87
N VAL A 59 -0.26 5.59 2.18
CA VAL A 59 0.18 6.77 2.95
C VAL A 59 1.70 6.84 3.09
N PHE A 60 2.43 5.71 3.15
CA PHE A 60 3.89 5.75 3.29
C PHE A 60 4.64 5.65 1.95
N PHE A 61 4.04 5.07 0.91
CA PHE A 61 4.76 4.80 -0.34
C PHE A 61 3.96 5.16 -1.59
N THR A 62 2.85 4.47 -1.86
CA THR A 62 2.23 4.49 -3.20
C THR A 62 1.62 5.84 -3.57
N LEU A 63 0.82 6.44 -2.68
CA LEU A 63 0.21 7.76 -2.93
C LEU A 63 1.17 8.90 -2.59
N MET A 64 2.11 8.70 -1.66
CA MET A 64 3.20 9.65 -1.45
C MET A 64 4.07 9.83 -2.69
N ARG A 65 4.35 8.74 -3.42
CA ARG A 65 5.02 8.82 -4.73
C ARG A 65 4.21 9.65 -5.72
N ARG A 66 2.88 9.48 -5.78
CA ARG A 66 2.02 10.30 -6.65
C ARG A 66 2.08 11.78 -6.27
N ALA A 67 1.92 12.09 -4.98
CA ALA A 67 2.00 13.46 -4.48
C ALA A 67 3.37 14.10 -4.76
N PHE A 68 4.46 13.34 -4.59
CA PHE A 68 5.81 13.80 -4.94
C PHE A 68 5.96 14.11 -6.43
N LEU A 69 5.47 13.23 -7.31
CA LEU A 69 5.52 13.44 -8.76
C LEU A 69 4.68 14.66 -9.20
N ASP A 70 3.53 14.88 -8.57
CA ASP A 70 2.67 16.04 -8.85
C ASP A 70 3.31 17.38 -8.44
N MET A 71 4.29 17.37 -7.52
CA MET A 71 5.03 18.55 -7.09
C MET A 71 6.24 18.88 -7.99
N LEU A 72 6.62 18.00 -8.91
CA LEU A 72 7.77 18.24 -9.77
C LEU A 72 7.48 19.33 -10.81
N PRO A 73 8.45 20.22 -11.10
CA PRO A 73 8.28 21.20 -12.15
C PRO A 73 8.19 20.51 -13.52
N ALA A 74 7.40 21.07 -14.43
CA ALA A 74 7.21 20.53 -15.78
C ALA A 74 8.51 20.40 -16.60
N SER A 75 9.57 21.12 -16.21
CA SER A 75 10.90 21.03 -16.83
C SER A 75 11.71 19.80 -16.40
N MET A 76 11.26 19.05 -15.38
CA MET A 76 11.95 17.89 -14.84
C MET A 76 11.30 16.61 -15.35
N SER A 77 12.03 15.84 -16.14
CA SER A 77 11.60 14.50 -16.54
C SER A 77 11.65 13.55 -15.35
N ALA A 78 10.56 12.81 -15.13
CA ALA A 78 10.49 11.76 -14.13
C ALA A 78 9.81 10.52 -14.70
N TRP A 79 10.27 9.35 -14.27
CA TRP A 79 9.69 8.06 -14.62
C TRP A 79 9.29 7.33 -13.36
N SER A 80 8.19 6.58 -13.44
CA SER A 80 7.67 5.82 -12.32
C SER A 80 7.10 4.51 -12.81
N PHE A 81 7.21 3.48 -11.98
CA PHE A 81 6.64 2.17 -12.25
C PHE A 81 5.83 1.71 -11.04
N GLN A 82 5.00 0.69 -11.25
CA GLN A 82 4.28 -0.02 -10.20
C GLN A 82 4.49 -1.52 -10.39
N ALA A 83 5.17 -2.13 -9.44
CA ALA A 83 5.48 -3.56 -9.47
C ALA A 83 4.27 -4.43 -9.13
N ALA A 84 4.17 -5.57 -9.82
CA ALA A 84 3.19 -6.62 -9.53
C ALA A 84 3.76 -8.04 -9.80
N PHE A 85 5.08 -8.19 -9.80
CA PHE A 85 5.76 -9.43 -10.20
C PHE A 85 5.58 -10.59 -9.19
N GLU A 86 5.35 -10.30 -7.90
CA GLU A 86 5.02 -11.32 -6.87
C GLU A 86 3.51 -11.39 -6.60
N ARG A 87 2.68 -11.10 -7.62
CA ARG A 87 1.23 -11.20 -7.46
C ARG A 87 0.85 -12.65 -7.16
N GLY A 88 0.31 -12.89 -5.97
CA GLY A 88 -0.12 -14.22 -5.54
C GLY A 88 0.60 -14.74 -4.30
N THR A 89 1.68 -14.10 -3.86
CA THR A 89 2.35 -14.45 -2.59
C THR A 89 1.32 -14.44 -1.45
N PRO A 90 1.15 -15.57 -0.72
CA PRO A 90 0.14 -15.68 0.32
C PRO A 90 0.29 -14.56 1.35
N ILE A 91 -0.83 -13.97 1.74
CA ILE A 91 -0.94 -12.84 2.69
C ILE A 91 -0.34 -11.51 2.18
N LEU A 92 0.78 -11.55 1.45
CA LEU A 92 1.65 -10.40 1.19
C LEU A 92 1.51 -9.80 -0.22
N GLY A 93 1.19 -10.59 -1.24
CA GLY A 93 1.25 -10.16 -2.64
C GLY A 93 2.64 -9.65 -3.04
N THR A 94 2.71 -8.61 -3.87
CA THR A 94 3.97 -7.88 -4.12
C THR A 94 4.21 -6.91 -2.98
N PHE A 95 4.97 -7.37 -1.98
CA PHE A 95 5.20 -6.68 -0.72
C PHE A 95 6.44 -5.79 -0.75
N TYR A 96 6.58 -4.94 0.26
CA TYR A 96 7.76 -4.11 0.47
C TYR A 96 9.03 -4.98 0.51
N THR A 97 10.09 -4.57 -0.20
CA THR A 97 11.37 -5.32 -0.41
C THR A 97 11.33 -6.53 -1.32
N SER A 98 10.18 -6.88 -1.92
CA SER A 98 10.11 -7.98 -2.92
C SER A 98 10.88 -7.69 -4.21
N ASP A 99 11.25 -6.43 -4.44
CA ASP A 99 12.11 -5.96 -5.52
C ASP A 99 13.59 -6.24 -5.27
N LEU A 100 14.06 -6.33 -4.01
CA LEU A 100 15.48 -6.51 -3.71
C LEU A 100 16.07 -7.77 -4.37
N PRO A 101 15.45 -8.97 -4.27
CA PRO A 101 15.97 -10.14 -4.96
C PRO A 101 15.99 -9.99 -6.47
N ARG A 102 15.02 -9.27 -7.03
CA ARG A 102 14.89 -9.08 -8.49
C ARG A 102 15.79 -7.99 -9.06
N ILE A 103 16.25 -7.05 -8.24
CA ILE A 103 17.13 -5.97 -8.70
C ILE A 103 18.59 -6.34 -8.43
N PHE A 104 18.87 -6.98 -7.29
CA PHE A 104 20.23 -7.19 -6.81
C PHE A 104 20.73 -8.64 -6.91
N TYR A 105 19.84 -9.63 -7.05
CA TYR A 105 20.22 -11.04 -6.98
C TYR A 105 19.68 -11.91 -8.13
N SER A 106 18.80 -11.40 -9.00
CA SER A 106 18.48 -12.10 -10.24
C SER A 106 19.63 -11.88 -11.21
N ASN A 107 20.37 -12.94 -11.49
CA ASN A 107 21.20 -12.97 -12.68
C ASN A 107 20.26 -13.02 -13.89
N ASP A 108 20.56 -12.28 -14.94
CA ASP A 108 19.82 -12.30 -16.22
C ASP A 108 19.89 -13.67 -16.95
N ASP A 109 20.38 -14.73 -16.29
CA ASP A 109 20.60 -16.07 -16.83
C ASP A 109 19.43 -17.05 -16.58
N ALA A 110 18.23 -16.55 -16.28
CA ALA A 110 17.04 -17.37 -16.14
C ALA A 110 15.91 -16.90 -17.07
N SER A 111 16.14 -17.05 -18.37
CA SER A 111 15.10 -17.18 -19.40
C SER A 111 15.59 -18.05 -20.55
#